data_AF-A0A849PT85-F1
#
_entry.id   AF-A0A849PT85-F1
#
_cell.length_a   1.000
_cell.length_b   1.000
_cell.length_c   1.000
_cell.angle_alpha   90.00
_cell.angle_beta   90.00
_cell.angle_gamma   90.00
#
_symmetry.space_group_name_H-M   'P 1'
#
loop_
_entity.id
_entity.type
_entity.pdbx_description
1 polymer ?
#
loop_
_entity_poly.entity_id
_entity_poly.type
_entity_poly.pdbx_seq_one_letter_code
_entity_poly.pdbx_strand_id
1 'polypeptide(L)' 'MEELMGFVTGNKNRQKLLALLESRGQLEGARIAKNMHIAKISADKILEELTAKELIVEESGVYKLTELGTMVARTVLSI' A
#
# COMPACT_ATOMS: atom_id res chain seq x y z
N MET A 1 5.96 -9.96 -12.05
CA MET A 1 6.02 -8.50 -11.84
C MET A 1 4.75 -7.83 -12.38
N GLU A 2 4.32 -8.16 -13.60
CA GLU A 2 3.05 -7.68 -14.18
C GLU A 2 1.80 -8.04 -13.34
N GLU A 3 1.76 -9.22 -12.72
CA GLU A 3 0.66 -9.61 -11.85
C GLU A 3 0.54 -8.75 -10.58
N LEU A 4 1.68 -8.31 -10.01
CA LEU A 4 1.70 -7.41 -8.85
C LEU A 4 1.25 -6.01 -9.23
N MET A 5 1.72 -5.51 -10.38
CA MET A 5 1.28 -4.23 -10.92
C MET A 5 -0.22 -4.25 -11.22
N GLY A 6 -0.71 -5.28 -11.92
CA GLY A 6 -2.13 -5.48 -12.20
C GLY A 6 -2.99 -5.63 -10.93
N PHE A 7 -2.44 -6.24 -9.87
CA PHE A 7 -3.12 -6.33 -8.58
C PHE A 7 -3.29 -4.98 -7.90
N VAL A 8 -2.27 -4.11 -7.98
CA VAL A 8 -2.29 -2.75 -7.42
C VAL A 8 -3.13 -1.81 -8.27
N THR A 9 -2.95 -1.80 -9.59
CA THR A 9 -3.69 -0.94 -10.53
C THR A 9 -5.14 -1.38 -10.70
N GLY A 10 -5.45 -2.65 -10.50
CA GLY A 10 -6.81 -3.19 -10.52
C GLY A 10 -7.70 -2.65 -9.39
N ASN A 11 -7.14 -2.01 -8.37
CA ASN A 11 -7.90 -1.39 -7.30
C ASN A 11 -7.36 0.00 -6.94
N LYS A 12 -8.15 1.05 -7.21
CA LYS A 12 -7.78 2.44 -6.92
C LYS A 12 -7.38 2.68 -5.47
N ASN A 13 -7.92 1.91 -4.52
CA ASN A 13 -7.55 2.04 -3.11
C ASN A 13 -6.15 1.47 -2.86
N ARG A 14 -5.79 0.34 -3.46
CA ARG A 14 -4.43 -0.23 -3.36
C ARG A 14 -3.40 0.73 -3.92
N GLN A 15 -3.66 1.26 -5.11
CA GLN A 15 -2.78 2.25 -5.74
C GLN A 15 -2.64 3.51 -4.88
N LYS A 16 -3.72 4.07 -4.35
CA LYS A 16 -3.67 5.22 -3.44
C LYS A 16 -2.88 4.92 -2.17
N LEU A 17 -3.05 3.75 -1.58
CA LEU A 17 -2.34 3.35 -0.36
C LEU A 17 -0.83 3.25 -0.62
N LEU A 18 -0.46 2.60 -1.72
CA LEU A 18 0.94 2.50 -2.15
C LEU A 18 1.54 3.89 -2.40
N ALA A 19 0.82 4.78 -3.08
CA ALA A 19 1.24 6.17 -3.30
C ALA A 19 1.41 6.96 -1.99
N LEU A 20 0.51 6.74 -1.04
CA LEU A 20 0.55 7.39 0.27
C LEU A 20 1.79 6.95 1.05
N LEU A 21 2.09 5.64 1.06
CA LEU A 21 3.28 5.10 1.70
C LEU A 21 4.55 5.51 0.95
N GLU A 22 4.53 5.62 -0.37
CA GLU A 22 5.70 6.09 -1.15
C GLU A 22 6.02 7.55 -0.84
N SER A 23 4.99 8.41 -0.82
CA SER A 23 5.15 9.83 -0.51
C SER A 23 5.47 10.13 0.96
N ARG A 24 4.98 9.32 1.91
CA ARG A 24 5.14 9.54 3.36
C ARG A 24 6.21 8.64 4.01
N GLY A 25 6.66 7.60 3.32
CA GLY A 25 7.57 6.56 3.81
C GLY A 25 6.86 5.50 4.67
N GLN A 26 6.45 5.90 5.88
CA GLN A 26 5.86 4.98 6.85
C GLN A 26 4.65 5.60 7.56
N LEU A 27 3.58 4.82 7.73
CA LEU A 27 2.33 5.29 8.32
C LEU A 27 1.64 4.22 9.15
N GLU A 28 1.05 4.64 10.25
CA GLU A 28 0.16 3.80 11.05
C GLU A 28 -1.11 3.44 10.26
N GLY A 29 -1.59 2.20 10.37
CA GLY A 29 -2.80 1.75 9.66
C GLY A 29 -4.03 2.64 9.92
N ALA A 30 -4.16 3.16 11.15
CA ALA A 30 -5.20 4.12 11.51
C ALA A 30 -5.08 5.46 10.76
N ARG A 31 -3.85 5.93 10.50
CA ARG A 31 -3.60 7.14 9.69
C ARG A 31 -3.86 6.89 8.21
N ILE A 32 -3.56 5.69 7.72
CA ILE A 32 -3.83 5.30 6.33
C ILE A 32 -5.33 5.33 6.06
N ALA A 33 -6.13 4.69 6.92
CA ALA A 33 -7.59 4.71 6.82
C ALA A 33 -8.15 6.14 6.82
N LYS A 34 -7.64 7.00 7.72
CA LYS A 34 -8.01 8.42 7.80
C LYS A 34 -7.63 9.20 6.55
N ASN A 35 -6.40 9.07 6.04
CA ASN A 35 -5.95 9.78 4.84
C ASN A 35 -6.74 9.36 3.60
N MET A 36 -7.06 8.07 3.49
CA MET A 36 -7.79 7.53 2.37
C MET A 36 -9.30 7.75 2.47
N HIS A 37 -9.82 8.23 3.61
CA HIS A 37 -11.26 8.34 3.89
C HIS A 37 -12.00 7.01 3.68
N ILE A 38 -11.37 5.89 4.07
CA ILE A 38 -11.98 4.56 3.99
C ILE A 38 -12.20 3.98 5.38
N ALA A 39 -13.11 3.01 5.47
CA ALA A 39 -13.33 2.26 6.71
C ALA A 39 -12.04 1.56 7.14
N LYS A 40 -11.76 1.55 8.45
CA LYS A 40 -10.58 0.87 9.03
C LYS A 40 -10.51 -0.59 8.56
N ILE A 41 -11.63 -1.30 8.56
CA ILE A 41 -11.74 -2.70 8.10
C ILE A 41 -11.31 -2.86 6.63
N SER A 42 -11.66 -1.89 5.77
CA SER A 42 -11.24 -1.91 4.37
C SER A 42 -9.75 -1.62 4.21
N ALA A 43 -9.21 -0.67 4.99
CA ALA A 43 -7.78 -0.39 5.01
C ALA A 43 -6.99 -1.61 5.50
N ASP A 44 -7.42 -2.23 6.59
CA ASP A 44 -6.84 -3.45 7.16
C ASP A 44 -6.74 -4.56 6.11
N LYS A 45 -7.87 -4.88 5.45
CA LYS A 45 -7.87 -5.87 4.37
C LYS A 45 -6.87 -5.57 3.27
N ILE A 46 -6.78 -4.31 2.85
CA ILE A 46 -5.82 -3.91 1.81
C ILE A 46 -4.38 -4.05 2.30
N LEU A 47 -4.12 -3.67 3.55
CA LEU A 47 -2.80 -3.79 4.17
C LEU A 47 -2.39 -5.26 4.32
N GLU A 48 -3.30 -6.12 4.77
CA GLU A 48 -3.10 -7.57 4.82
C GLU A 48 -2.79 -8.14 3.44
N GLU A 49 -3.55 -7.76 2.42
CA GLU A 49 -3.32 -8.20 1.04
C GLU A 49 -1.97 -7.75 0.47
N LEU A 50 -1.55 -6.52 0.75
CA LEU A 50 -0.26 -5.98 0.32
C LEU A 50 0.90 -6.62 1.09
N THR A 51 0.69 -6.93 2.38
CA THR A 51 1.67 -7.62 3.23
C THR A 51 1.83 -9.07 2.77
N ALA A 52 0.74 -9.75 2.45
CA ALA A 52 0.74 -11.12 1.91
C ALA A 52 1.47 -11.24 0.56
N LYS A 53 1.57 -10.13 -0.18
CA LYS A 53 2.34 -10.02 -1.43
C LYS A 53 3.74 -9.44 -1.24
N GLU A 54 4.17 -9.27 0.01
CA GLU A 54 5.49 -8.74 0.38
C GLU A 54 5.77 -7.34 -0.18
N LEU A 55 4.71 -6.57 -0.49
CA LEU A 55 4.82 -5.20 -1.00
C LEU A 55 4.99 -4.19 0.14
N ILE A 56 4.37 -4.46 1.28
CA ILE A 56 4.53 -3.67 2.48
C ILE A 56 4.91 -4.58 3.63
N VAL A 57 5.50 -4.00 4.66
CA VAL A 57 5.77 -4.68 5.92
C VAL A 57 5.18 -3.87 7.05
N GLU A 58 4.56 -4.58 7.99
CA GLU A 58 4.07 -4.02 9.24
C GLU A 58 5.13 -4.18 10.33
N GLU A 59 5.43 -3.09 11.04
CA GLU A 59 6.33 -3.07 12.18
C GLU A 59 5.67 -2.28 13.32
N SER A 60 5.21 -2.96 14.37
CA SER A 60 4.49 -2.35 15.50
C SER A 60 3.29 -1.48 15.11
N GLY A 61 2.47 -1.93 14.14
CA GLY A 61 1.30 -1.20 13.65
C GLY A 61 1.62 -0.02 12.71
N VAL A 62 2.89 0.15 12.34
CA VAL A 62 3.35 1.07 11.29
C VAL A 62 3.63 0.26 10.03
N TYR A 63 3.06 0.69 8.91
CA TYR A 63 3.28 0.07 7.62
C TYR A 63 4.31 0.88 6.83
N LYS A 64 5.25 0.18 6.20
CA LYS A 64 6.28 0.75 5.31
C LYS A 64 6.38 -0.07 4.03
N LEU A 65 6.79 0.56 2.93
CA LEU A 65 7.07 -0.15 1.69
C LEU A 65 8.32 -1.01 1.84
N THR A 66 8.27 -2.21 1.28
CA THR A 66 9.46 -3.05 1.07
C THR A 66 10.19 -2.60 -0.19
N GLU A 67 11.35 -3.21 -0.48
CA GLU A 67 12.04 -3.00 -1.77
C GLU A 67 11.13 -3.34 -2.95
N LEU A 68 10.40 -4.46 -2.87
CA LEU A 68 9.42 -4.87 -3.88
C LEU A 68 8.28 -3.87 -4.01
N GLY A 69 7.69 -3.43 -2.88
CA GLY A 69 6.63 -2.43 -2.90
C GLY A 69 7.07 -1.11 -3.49
N THR A 70 8.31 -0.69 -3.22
CA THR A 70 8.88 0.54 -3.76
C THR A 70 9.08 0.45 -5.27
N MET A 71 9.57 -0.68 -5.78
CA MET A 71 9.68 -0.91 -7.22
C MET A 71 8.31 -0.86 -7.90
N VAL A 72 7.33 -1.59 -7.36
CA VAL A 72 5.97 -1.63 -7.91
C VAL A 72 5.31 -0.24 -7.83
N ALA A 73 5.43 0.45 -6.70
CA ALA A 73 4.89 1.80 -6.53
C ALA A 73 5.50 2.76 -7.56
N ARG A 74 6.83 2.76 -7.72
CA ARG A 74 7.48 3.60 -8.74
C ARG A 74 7.01 3.28 -10.15
N THR A 75 6.89 2.00 -10.52
CA THR A 75 6.41 1.65 -11.87
C THR A 75 4.95 2.05 -12.09
N VAL A 76 4.09 1.92 -11.07
CA VAL A 76 2.66 2.27 -11.15
C VAL A 76 2.42 3.78 -11.07
N LEU A 77 3.25 4.53 -10.33
CA LEU A 77 3.12 5.98 -10.10
C LEU A 77 3.91 6.82 -11.11
N SER A 78 4.89 6.24 -11.80
CA SER A 78 5.67 6.91 -12.85
C SER A 78 4.93 7.00 -14.19
N ILE A 79 3.60 7.10 -14.17
CA ILE A 79 2.73 7.29 -15.33
C ILE A 79 2.18 8.70 -15.35
#